data_AF-A0A1Q7DZB1-F1
#
_entry.id   AF-A0A1Q7DZB1-F1
#
_cell.length_a   1.000
_cell.length_b   1.000
_cell.length_c   1.000
_cell.angle_alpha   90.00
_cell.angle_beta   90.00
_cell.angle_gamma   90.00
#
_symmetry.space_group_name_H-M   'P 1'
#
loop_
_entity.id
_entity.type
_entity.pdbx_description
1 polymer ?
#
loop_
_entity_poly.entity_id
_entity_poly.type
_entity_poly.pdbx_seq_one_letter_code
_entity_poly.pdbx_strand_id
1 'polypeptide(L)' 'MEKPKLKEHDGMVCRSCGNEERASEGYPCADCGTFICLICTFRGVTRCKACEQKAQSNKA' A
#
# COMPACT_ATOMS: atom_id res chain seq x y z
N MET A 1 30.02 11.97 17.02
CA MET A 1 28.76 12.59 16.57
C MET A 1 27.68 11.52 16.68
N GLU A 2 26.85 11.61 17.72
CA GLU A 2 25.78 10.63 17.94
C GLU A 2 24.69 10.84 16.89
N LYS A 3 24.34 9.79 16.14
CA LYS A 3 23.27 9.86 15.15
C LYS A 3 21.92 10.03 15.89
N PRO A 4 21.05 10.96 15.45
CA PRO A 4 19.75 11.14 16.08
C PRO A 4 18.92 9.85 15.95
N LYS A 5 18.29 9.43 17.05
CA LYS A 5 17.29 8.35 17.03
C LYS A 5 16.07 8.85 16.25
N LEU A 6 15.76 8.18 15.14
CA LEU A 6 14.53 8.40 14.37
C LEU A 6 13.33 8.12 15.30
N LYS A 7 12.47 9.13 15.50
CA LYS A 7 11.30 9.06 16.39
C LYS A 7 10.01 8.64 15.68
N GLU A 8 9.99 8.71 14.36
CA GLU A 8 8.77 8.54 13.56
C GLU A 8 8.70 7.14 12.97
N HIS A 9 7.59 6.44 13.23
CA HIS A 9 7.30 5.15 12.62
C HIS A 9 6.62 5.40 11.26
N ASP A 10 7.41 5.35 10.18
CA ASP A 10 6.91 5.49 8.80
C ASP A 10 6.36 4.17 8.22
N GLY A 11 6.12 3.14 9.03
CA GLY A 11 5.57 1.88 8.55
C GLY A 11 4.06 1.97 8.29
N MET A 12 3.61 1.50 7.13
CA MET A 12 2.20 1.33 6.76
C MET A 12 1.94 -0.08 6.21
N VAL A 13 0.77 -0.62 6.54
CA VAL A 13 0.35 -1.96 6.09
C VAL A 13 -0.31 -1.88 4.71
N CYS A 14 0.26 -2.58 3.74
CA CYS A 14 -0.27 -2.70 2.38
C CYS A 14 -1.66 -3.33 2.38
N ARG A 15 -2.65 -2.61 1.83
CA ARG A 15 -4.04 -3.09 1.76
C ARG A 15 -4.31 -4.09 0.63
N SER A 16 -3.26 -4.46 -0.12
CA SER A 16 -3.32 -5.58 -1.05
C SER A 16 -2.74 -6.87 -0.46
N CYS A 17 -1.51 -6.85 0.05
CA CYS A 17 -0.81 -8.06 0.50
C CYS A 17 -0.71 -8.25 2.02
N GLY A 18 -0.96 -7.20 2.82
CA GLY A 18 -0.89 -7.27 4.29
C GLY A 18 0.49 -7.07 4.91
N ASN A 19 1.55 -6.89 4.13
CA ASN A 19 2.88 -6.58 4.65
C ASN A 19 2.97 -5.13 5.12
N GLU A 20 3.74 -4.89 6.19
CA GLU A 20 4.15 -3.55 6.60
C GLU A 20 5.40 -3.12 5.83
N GLU A 21 5.34 -1.94 5.23
CA GLU A 21 6.43 -1.37 4.43
C GLU A 21 6.51 0.15 4.70
N ARG A 22 7.59 0.78 4.26
CA ARG A 22 7.77 2.23 4.39
C ARG A 22 6.69 2.99 3.60
N ALA A 23 5.94 3.86 4.29
CA ALA A 23 4.83 4.64 3.75
C ALA A 23 5.27 5.53 2.58
N SER A 24 6.43 6.16 2.73
CA SER A 24 7.01 7.04 1.70
C SER A 24 7.41 6.35 0.39
N GLU A 25 7.45 5.00 0.35
CA GLU A 25 7.81 4.23 -0.85
C GLU A 25 6.62 3.60 -1.58
N GLY A 26 5.43 3.59 -0.97
CA GLY A 26 4.24 3.01 -1.58
C GLY A 26 3.45 3.97 -2.44
N TYR A 27 2.43 3.43 -3.10
CA TYR A 27 1.55 4.14 -4.02
C TYR A 27 0.09 4.01 -3.56
N PRO A 28 -0.76 5.00 -3.86
CA PRO A 28 -2.17 4.96 -3.49
C PRO A 28 -2.95 3.98 -4.37
N CYS A 29 -3.93 3.29 -3.77
CA CYS A 29 -4.97 2.57 -4.49
C CYS A 29 -5.72 3.52 -5.43
N ALA A 30 -5.91 3.10 -6.69
CA ALA A 30 -6.53 3.90 -7.74
C ALA A 30 -7.97 4.34 -7.43
N ASP A 31 -8.71 3.60 -6.60
CA ASP A 31 -10.11 3.90 -6.31
C ASP A 31 -10.34 4.59 -4.95
N CYS A 32 -9.49 4.34 -3.95
CA CYS A 32 -9.76 4.79 -2.58
C CYS A 32 -8.56 5.42 -1.86
N GLY A 33 -7.42 5.59 -2.54
CA GLY A 33 -6.24 6.26 -2.00
C GLY A 33 -5.48 5.48 -0.93
N THR A 34 -5.92 4.30 -0.54
CA THR A 34 -5.27 3.53 0.53
C THR A 34 -3.91 2.97 0.11
N PHE A 35 -3.03 2.75 1.08
CA PHE A 35 -1.64 2.37 0.83
C PHE A 35 -1.49 0.99 0.16
N ILE A 36 -0.74 0.97 -0.94
CA ILE A 36 -0.24 -0.23 -1.63
C ILE A 36 1.29 -0.16 -1.63
N CYS A 37 1.96 -1.21 -1.15
CA CYS A 37 3.42 -1.19 -1.06
C CYS A 37 4.10 -1.17 -2.44
N LEU A 38 5.37 -0.75 -2.44
CA LEU A 38 6.23 -0.70 -3.63
C LEU A 38 6.28 -2.04 -4.38
N ILE A 39 6.42 -3.16 -3.65
CA ILE A 39 6.47 -4.51 -4.25
C ILE A 39 5.17 -4.87 -4.96
N CYS A 40 4.00 -4.52 -4.41
CA CYS A 40 2.71 -4.73 -5.08
C CYS A 40 2.60 -3.84 -6.33
N THR A 41 3.09 -2.61 -6.26
CA THR A 41 3.10 -1.70 -7.40
C THR A 41 3.95 -2.25 -8.55
N PHE A 42 5.16 -2.77 -8.28
CA PHE A 42 6.00 -3.43 -9.30
C PHE A 42 5.36 -4.68 -9.90
N ARG A 43 4.47 -5.36 -9.16
CA ARG A 43 3.66 -6.48 -9.67
C ARG A 43 2.42 -6.03 -10.46
N GLY A 44 2.24 -4.73 -10.68
CA GLY A 44 1.10 -4.18 -11.42
C GLY A 44 -0.18 -4.06 -10.60
N VAL A 45 -0.12 -4.20 -9.28
CA VAL A 45 -1.29 -4.02 -8.42
C VAL A 45 -1.59 -2.53 -8.27
N THR A 46 -2.73 -2.10 -8.79
CA THR A 46 -3.20 -0.71 -8.71
C THR A 46 -4.36 -0.52 -7.74
N ARG A 47 -4.97 -1.62 -7.26
CA ARG A 47 -6.15 -1.61 -6.39
C ARG A 47 -5.90 -2.39 -5.11
N CYS A 48 -6.46 -1.94 -4.00
CA CYS A 48 -6.48 -2.72 -2.77
C CYS A 48 -7.45 -3.91 -2.90
N LYS A 49 -7.32 -4.89 -2.01
CA LYS A 49 -8.12 -6.12 -2.07
C LYS A 49 -9.64 -5.85 -2.08
N ALA A 50 -10.09 -4.86 -1.30
CA ALA A 50 -11.49 -4.50 -1.23
C ALA A 50 -12.01 -3.84 -2.52
N CYS A 51 -11.23 -2.94 -3.14
CA CYS A 51 -11.62 -2.30 -4.40
C CYS A 51 -11.59 -3.29 -5.56
N GLU A 52 -10.63 -4.20 -5.57
CA GLU A 52 -10.56 -5.25 -6.59
C GLU A 52 -11.74 -6.22 -6.51
N GLN A 53 -12.16 -6.60 -5.30
CA GLN A 53 -13.39 -7.40 -5.10
C GLN A 53 -14.64 -6.69 -5.63
N LYS A 54 -14.81 -5.40 -5.33
CA LYS A 54 -15.93 -4.60 -5.85
C LYS A 54 -15.92 -4.53 -7.38
N ALA A 55 -14.75 -4.34 -7.99
CA ALA A 55 -14.60 -4.26 -9.43
C ALA A 55 -14.93 -5.59 -10.13
N GLN A 56 -14.62 -6.73 -9.50
CA GLN A 56 -14.98 -8.06 -10.01
C GLN A 56 -16.48 -8.31 -9.91
N SER A 57 -17.12 -7.95 -8.79
CA SER A 57 -18.58 -8.10 -8.63
C SER A 57 -19.40 -7.27 -9.62
N ASN A 58 -18.86 -6.16 -10.12
CA ASN A 58 -19.55 -5.29 -11.08
C ASN A 58 -19.34 -5.70 -12.56
N LYS A 59 -18.58 -6.79 -12.81
CA LYS A 59 -18.33 -7.37 -14.13
C LYS A 59 -19.09 -8.69 -14.37
N ALA A 60 -19.75 -9.22 -13.33
CA ALA A 60 -20.63 -10.37 -13.39
C ALA A 60 -22.06 -9.91 -13.68
#